data_AF-A0A848VH23-F1
#
_entry.id   AF-A0A848VH23-F1
#
_cell.length_a   1.000
_cell.length_b   1.000
_cell.length_c   1.000
_cell.angle_alpha   90.00
_cell.angle_beta   90.00
_cell.angle_gamma   90.00
#
_symmetry.space_group_name_H-M   'P 1'
#
loop_
_entity.id
_entity.type
_entity.pdbx_description
1 polymer ?
#
loop_
_entity_poly.entity_id
_entity_poly.type
_entity_poly.pdbx_seq_one_letter_code
_entity_poly.pdbx_strand_id
1 'polypeptide(L)'
;STFNARVVVTGTRFNVQAWRDAIQPQTLVSLEEGGVRLESQSDANAGSSMDAVITLLPGQTARVDQGVPLLDAGVSVPDAVSWTTGGLTLIDVPLGDALTALERRFNIDLEADPSLVLRATTYVDPEARSVEDILDAICFALNLNYRPILNGFRIEQGPTPSS
;
A
#
# COMPACT_ATOMS: atom_id res chain seq x y z
N SER A 1 -5.67 -0.33 17.80
CA SER A 1 -6.70 -0.53 16.75
C SER A 1 -6.39 0.39 15.59
N THR A 2 -6.77 0.01 14.37
CA THR A 2 -6.79 0.86 13.18
C THR A 2 -8.23 1.33 12.93
N PHE A 3 -8.52 1.89 11.75
CA PHE A 3 -9.86 2.39 11.43
C PHE A 3 -10.89 1.27 11.21
N ASN A 4 -10.45 0.08 10.80
CA ASN A 4 -11.32 -1.05 10.48
C ASN A 4 -10.85 -2.38 11.09
N ALA A 5 -9.85 -2.36 11.99
CA ALA A 5 -9.32 -3.56 12.61
C ALA A 5 -8.79 -3.36 14.03
N ARG A 6 -8.89 -4.42 14.84
CA ARG A 6 -8.21 -4.55 16.12
C ARG A 6 -7.13 -5.63 16.01
N VAL A 7 -5.90 -5.22 16.34
CA VAL A 7 -4.71 -6.08 16.34
C VAL A 7 -4.38 -6.45 17.78
N VAL A 8 -4.42 -7.74 18.10
CA VAL A 8 -4.08 -8.28 19.43
C VAL A 8 -2.83 -9.13 19.30
N VAL A 9 -1.83 -8.87 20.14
CA VAL A 9 -0.48 -9.45 20.00
C VAL A 9 0.05 -10.03 21.31
N THR A 10 0.90 -11.05 21.22
CA THR A 10 1.58 -11.66 22.37
C THR A 10 3.07 -11.80 22.10
N GLY A 11 3.88 -10.78 22.45
CA GLY A 11 5.34 -10.81 22.28
C GLY A 11 5.78 -11.05 20.84
N THR A 12 5.57 -10.08 19.96
CA THR A 12 5.67 -10.25 18.50
C THR A 12 6.56 -9.21 17.84
N ARG A 13 7.13 -9.59 16.68
CA ARG A 13 7.61 -8.64 15.67
C ARG A 13 6.61 -8.64 14.52
N PHE A 14 5.99 -7.50 14.27
CA PHE A 14 4.91 -7.35 13.29
C PHE A 14 4.87 -5.94 12.72
N ASN A 15 4.26 -5.79 11.56
CA ASN A 15 4.05 -4.52 10.88
C ASN A 15 2.56 -4.29 10.64
N VAL A 16 2.12 -3.04 10.79
CA VAL A 16 0.74 -2.62 10.51
C VAL A 16 0.78 -1.40 9.62
N GLN A 17 0.13 -1.48 8.47
CA GLN A 17 -0.11 -0.36 7.57
C GLN A 17 -1.61 -0.14 7.47
N ALA A 18 -2.08 1.08 7.72
CA ALA A 18 -3.50 1.41 7.63
C ALA A 18 -3.68 2.74 6.93
N TRP A 19 -4.29 2.71 5.75
CA TRP A 19 -4.50 3.90 4.93
C TRP A 19 -6.00 4.21 4.86
N ARG A 20 -6.51 4.99 5.83
CA ARG A 20 -7.92 5.39 5.87
C ARG A 20 -8.32 6.26 4.66
N ASP A 21 -7.43 7.18 4.29
CA ASP A 21 -7.69 8.20 3.27
C ASP A 21 -7.23 7.79 1.87
N ALA A 22 -6.82 6.53 1.70
CA ALA A 22 -6.50 5.96 0.38
C ALA A 22 -7.77 5.82 -0.47
N ILE A 23 -7.60 5.78 -1.78
CA ILE A 23 -8.66 5.46 -2.74
C ILE A 23 -9.26 4.08 -2.43
N GLN A 24 -8.40 3.13 -2.02
CA GLN A 24 -8.82 1.84 -1.48
C GLN A 24 -8.41 1.72 0.00
N PRO A 25 -9.28 2.12 0.94
CA PRO A 25 -8.97 2.03 2.35
C PRO A 25 -8.76 0.59 2.79
N GLN A 26 -7.61 0.33 3.41
CA GLN A 26 -7.26 -1.01 3.90
C GLN A 26 -6.33 -0.94 5.11
N THR A 27 -6.34 -2.02 5.90
CA THR A 27 -5.32 -2.35 6.90
C THR A 27 -4.58 -3.61 6.45
N LEU A 28 -3.26 -3.54 6.31
CA LEU A 28 -2.36 -4.69 6.14
C LEU A 28 -1.63 -4.98 7.45
N VAL A 29 -1.56 -6.25 7.83
CA VAL A 29 -0.82 -6.73 9.00
C VAL A 29 0.09 -7.87 8.59
N SER A 30 1.39 -7.73 8.84
CA SER A 30 2.40 -8.73 8.51
C SER A 30 3.12 -9.20 9.77
N LEU A 31 3.30 -10.51 9.93
CA LEU A 31 3.87 -11.12 11.13
C LEU A 31 5.24 -11.75 10.86
N GLU A 32 6.28 -11.26 11.54
CA GLU A 32 7.64 -11.81 11.46
C GLU A 32 7.90 -12.85 12.56
N GLU A 33 7.44 -12.59 13.78
CA GLU A 33 7.66 -13.48 14.93
C GLU A 33 6.50 -13.39 15.93
N GLY A 34 6.18 -14.52 16.58
CA GLY A 34 5.14 -14.62 17.61
C GLY A 34 3.76 -14.98 17.06
N GLY A 35 2.69 -14.40 17.60
CA GLY A 35 1.32 -14.60 17.15
C GLY A 35 0.48 -13.31 17.16
N VAL A 36 -0.28 -13.10 16.08
CA VAL A 36 -1.19 -11.95 15.94
C VAL A 36 -2.60 -12.47 15.73
N ARG A 37 -3.54 -11.98 16.53
CA ARG A 37 -4.97 -12.11 16.26
C ARG A 37 -5.47 -10.80 15.66
N LEU A 38 -6.06 -10.90 14.47
CA LEU A 38 -6.61 -9.78 13.73
C LEU A 38 -8.12 -9.90 13.70
N GLU A 39 -8.79 -8.91 14.28
CA GLU A 39 -10.24 -8.83 14.39
C GLU A 39 -10.69 -7.67 13.48
N SER A 40 -11.62 -7.89 12.55
CA SER A 40 -12.23 -6.78 11.85
C SER A 40 -13.11 -5.97 12.80
N GLN A 41 -13.20 -4.67 12.53
CA GLN A 41 -14.08 -3.78 13.25
C GLN A 41 -15.12 -3.26 12.26
N SER A 42 -16.35 -3.71 12.43
CA SER A 42 -17.50 -3.21 11.66
C SER A 42 -17.90 -1.84 12.19
N ASP A 43 -18.26 -0.91 11.31
CA ASP A 43 -18.96 0.30 11.75
C ASP A 43 -20.30 -0.11 12.37
N ALA A 44 -20.55 0.31 13.61
CA ALA A 44 -21.75 -0.06 14.38
C ALA A 44 -23.08 0.31 13.69
N ASN A 45 -23.04 1.12 12.62
CA ASN A 45 -24.17 1.54 11.81
C ASN A 45 -24.41 0.69 10.55
N ALA A 46 -23.46 -0.19 10.18
CA ALA A 46 -23.61 -1.12 9.07
C ALA A 46 -24.17 -2.45 9.62
N GLY A 47 -25.50 -2.59 9.58
CA GLY A 47 -26.22 -3.72 10.14
C GLY A 47 -25.58 -5.07 9.83
N SER A 48 -25.20 -5.78 10.88
CA SER A 48 -24.77 -7.19 10.89
C SER A 48 -23.59 -7.53 9.98
N SER A 49 -22.40 -7.02 10.29
CA SER A 49 -21.15 -7.70 9.94
C SER A 49 -20.61 -8.34 11.20
N MET A 50 -20.54 -9.67 11.21
CA MET A 50 -20.02 -10.46 12.32
C MET A 50 -18.52 -10.17 12.43
N ASP A 51 -18.02 -9.73 13.58
CA ASP A 51 -16.59 -9.49 13.78
C ASP A 51 -15.80 -10.74 13.39
N ALA A 52 -15.09 -10.65 12.27
CA ALA A 52 -14.36 -11.76 11.70
C ALA A 52 -12.94 -11.75 12.26
N VAL A 53 -12.49 -12.91 12.72
CA VAL A 53 -11.20 -13.04 13.40
C VAL A 53 -10.34 -14.06 12.69
N ILE A 54 -9.10 -13.68 12.40
CA ILE A 54 -8.06 -14.61 11.94
C ILE A 54 -6.86 -14.56 12.87
N THR A 55 -6.10 -15.66 12.90
CA THR A 55 -4.81 -15.72 13.60
C THR A 55 -3.72 -15.88 12.55
N LEU A 56 -2.75 -14.97 12.56
CA LEU A 56 -1.59 -15.02 11.68
C LEU A 56 -0.50 -15.88 12.32
N LEU A 57 0.21 -16.63 11.47
CA LEU A 57 1.46 -17.30 11.76
C LEU A 57 2.65 -16.48 11.23
N PRO A 58 3.86 -16.65 11.78
CA PRO A 58 5.07 -16.05 11.21
C PRO A 58 5.20 -16.30 9.71
N GLY A 59 5.56 -15.27 8.96
CA GLY A 59 5.64 -15.30 7.50
C GLY A 59 4.32 -14.99 6.77
N GLN A 60 3.23 -14.73 7.49
CA GLN A 60 1.94 -14.38 6.89
C GLN A 60 1.66 -12.88 6.93
N THR A 61 1.01 -12.42 5.87
CA THR A 61 0.37 -11.12 5.78
C THR A 61 -1.14 -11.30 5.68
N ALA A 62 -1.90 -10.41 6.28
CA ALA A 62 -3.33 -10.33 6.15
C ALA A 62 -3.80 -8.91 5.83
N ARG A 63 -4.90 -8.82 5.10
CA ARG A 63 -5.55 -7.59 4.70
C ARG A 63 -6.95 -7.50 5.28
N VAL A 64 -7.35 -6.29 5.69
CA VAL A 64 -8.72 -5.94 6.07
C VAL A 64 -9.15 -4.74 5.24
N ASP A 65 -10.10 -4.95 4.36
CA ASP A 65 -10.72 -3.97 3.47
C ASP A 65 -12.14 -3.65 3.98
N GLN A 66 -13.17 -4.34 3.48
CA GLN A 66 -14.59 -4.11 3.81
C GLN A 66 -15.08 -4.95 5.02
N GLY A 67 -14.20 -5.26 5.96
CA GLY A 67 -14.59 -5.83 7.27
C GLY A 67 -14.45 -7.35 7.43
N VAL A 68 -13.82 -8.08 6.50
CA VAL A 68 -13.37 -9.46 6.74
C VAL A 68 -11.86 -9.52 6.57
N PRO A 69 -11.10 -9.94 7.61
CA PRO A 69 -9.67 -10.17 7.46
C PRO A 69 -9.41 -11.39 6.56
N LEU A 70 -8.52 -11.25 5.59
CA LEU A 70 -8.11 -12.32 4.68
C LEU A 70 -6.60 -12.44 4.65
N LEU A 71 -6.07 -13.66 4.50
CA LEU A 71 -4.64 -13.85 4.22
C LEU A 71 -4.31 -13.29 2.84
N ASP A 72 -3.27 -12.48 2.77
CA ASP A 72 -2.80 -11.88 1.52
C ASP A 72 -1.51 -12.57 1.09
N ALA A 73 -1.64 -13.49 0.13
CA ALA A 73 -0.51 -14.21 -0.43
C ALA A 73 0.31 -13.36 -1.43
N GLY A 74 -0.19 -12.19 -1.83
CA GLY A 74 0.51 -11.29 -2.76
C GLY A 74 1.58 -10.44 -2.08
N VAL A 75 1.58 -10.35 -0.74
CA VAL A 75 2.52 -9.51 0.01
C VAL A 75 3.34 -10.36 0.99
N SER A 76 4.62 -10.55 0.68
CA SER A 76 5.53 -11.23 1.59
C SER A 76 5.84 -10.35 2.82
N VAL A 77 6.16 -10.97 3.95
CA VAL A 77 6.54 -10.23 5.15
C VAL A 77 7.81 -9.39 4.95
N PRO A 78 8.90 -9.89 4.31
CA PRO A 78 10.05 -9.08 3.95
C PRO A 78 9.68 -7.83 3.14
N ASP A 79 8.76 -7.95 2.18
CA ASP A 79 8.28 -6.84 1.38
C ASP A 79 7.52 -5.82 2.24
N ALA A 80 6.66 -6.30 3.13
CA ALA A 80 5.86 -5.43 4.01
C ALA A 80 6.71 -4.63 5.00
N VAL A 81 7.90 -5.11 5.36
CA VAL A 81 8.82 -4.45 6.29
C VAL A 81 10.01 -3.76 5.60
N SER A 82 10.09 -3.82 4.27
CA SER A 82 11.21 -3.27 3.48
C SER A 82 11.45 -1.79 3.76
N TRP A 83 10.39 -1.04 4.06
CA TRP A 83 10.47 0.38 4.42
C TRP A 83 11.37 0.65 5.65
N THR A 84 11.47 -0.30 6.59
CA THR A 84 12.31 -0.16 7.78
C THR A 84 13.80 -0.15 7.47
N THR A 85 14.18 -0.71 6.31
CA THR A 85 15.56 -0.73 5.80
C THR A 85 15.76 0.23 4.62
N GLY A 86 14.79 1.10 4.33
CA GLY A 86 14.85 2.03 3.20
C GLY A 86 14.38 1.46 1.86
N GLY A 87 13.80 0.26 1.81
CA GLY A 87 13.16 -0.29 0.61
C GLY A 87 11.79 0.31 0.33
N LEU A 88 11.25 0.08 -0.87
CA LEU A 88 9.89 0.42 -1.26
C LEU A 88 9.22 -0.80 -1.90
N THR A 89 8.03 -1.13 -1.41
CA THR A 89 7.19 -2.16 -2.02
C THR A 89 5.78 -1.60 -2.22
N LEU A 90 5.34 -1.62 -3.47
CA LEU A 90 3.99 -1.31 -3.94
C LEU A 90 3.55 -2.55 -4.74
N ILE A 91 2.49 -3.24 -4.34
CA ILE A 91 1.98 -4.42 -5.03
C ILE A 91 0.52 -4.19 -5.36
N ASP A 92 0.19 -4.11 -6.65
CA ASP A 92 -1.18 -3.93 -7.14
C ASP A 92 -1.93 -2.75 -6.49
N VAL A 93 -1.19 -1.67 -6.18
CA VAL A 93 -1.72 -0.47 -5.52
C VAL A 93 -2.22 0.52 -6.58
N PRO A 94 -3.38 1.17 -6.42
CA PRO A 94 -3.80 2.25 -7.31
C PRO A 94 -2.71 3.34 -7.40
N LEU A 95 -2.44 3.84 -8.59
CA LEU A 95 -1.40 4.85 -8.81
C LEU A 95 -1.55 6.05 -7.87
N GLY A 96 -2.76 6.53 -7.62
CA GLY A 96 -2.97 7.65 -6.67
C GLY A 96 -2.50 7.34 -5.24
N ASP A 97 -2.73 6.11 -4.77
CA ASP A 97 -2.30 5.66 -3.44
C ASP A 97 -0.77 5.46 -3.41
N ALA A 98 -0.19 4.94 -4.50
CA ALA A 98 1.26 4.84 -4.67
C ALA A 98 1.93 6.21 -4.63
N LEU A 99 1.39 7.20 -5.35
CA LEU A 99 1.91 8.58 -5.35
C LEU A 99 1.80 9.19 -3.96
N THR A 100 0.66 9.03 -3.26
CA THR A 100 0.50 9.51 -1.88
C THR A 100 1.55 8.92 -0.93
N ALA A 101 1.90 7.63 -1.09
CA ALA A 101 2.95 6.99 -0.31
C ALA A 101 4.34 7.60 -0.59
N LEU A 102 4.62 7.92 -1.86
CA LEU A 102 5.87 8.56 -2.29
C LEU A 102 5.97 10.02 -1.80
N GLU A 103 4.89 10.80 -1.87
CA GLU A 103 4.84 12.16 -1.34
C GLU A 103 5.23 12.19 0.15
N ARG A 104 4.67 11.29 0.95
CA ARG A 104 4.99 11.18 2.38
C ARG A 104 6.44 10.79 2.65
N ARG A 105 6.99 9.92 1.82
CA ARG A 105 8.36 9.41 1.97
C ARG A 105 9.40 10.46 1.60
N PHE A 106 9.19 11.15 0.50
CA PHE A 106 10.16 12.08 -0.07
C PHE A 106 9.87 13.56 0.26
N ASN A 107 8.71 13.84 0.87
CA ASN A 107 8.25 15.18 1.21
C ASN A 107 8.22 16.10 -0.03
N ILE A 108 7.52 15.64 -1.06
CA ILE A 108 7.31 16.32 -2.36
C ILE A 108 5.83 16.26 -2.75
N ASP A 109 5.44 17.04 -3.76
CA ASP A 109 4.09 17.03 -4.34
C ASP A 109 4.05 16.16 -5.60
N LEU A 110 3.13 15.19 -5.65
CA LEU A 110 2.93 14.31 -6.81
C LEU A 110 1.49 14.37 -7.30
N GLU A 111 1.32 14.83 -8.52
CA GLU A 111 0.01 14.94 -9.16
C GLU A 111 -0.13 13.93 -10.29
N ALA A 112 -1.34 13.44 -10.55
CA ALA A 112 -1.64 12.63 -11.73
C ALA A 112 -2.97 13.05 -12.35
N ASP A 113 -3.09 12.86 -13.66
CA ASP A 113 -4.38 13.01 -14.32
C ASP A 113 -5.42 12.08 -13.66
N PRO A 114 -6.67 12.54 -13.44
CA PRO A 114 -7.71 11.73 -12.80
C PRO A 114 -7.99 10.39 -13.49
N SER A 115 -7.69 10.29 -14.80
CA SER A 115 -7.84 9.05 -15.56
C SER A 115 -6.81 7.97 -15.20
N LEU A 116 -5.74 8.33 -14.48
CA LEU A 116 -4.62 7.46 -14.16
C LEU A 116 -4.67 6.91 -12.74
N VAL A 117 -5.34 7.59 -11.82
CA VAL A 117 -5.24 7.33 -10.36
C VAL A 117 -5.65 5.91 -9.96
N LEU A 118 -6.50 5.25 -10.75
CA LEU A 118 -6.96 3.88 -10.53
C LEU A 118 -6.10 2.81 -11.22
N ARG A 119 -5.05 3.19 -11.97
CA ARG A 119 -4.18 2.20 -12.62
C ARG A 119 -3.40 1.43 -11.57
N ALA A 120 -3.48 0.12 -11.63
CA ALA A 120 -2.69 -0.78 -10.79
C ALA A 120 -1.19 -0.54 -11.00
N THR A 121 -0.46 -0.34 -9.92
CA THR A 121 0.96 -0.04 -9.90
C THR A 121 1.67 -1.06 -9.02
N THR A 122 2.70 -1.69 -9.59
CA THR A 122 3.59 -2.60 -8.87
C THR A 122 5.03 -2.13 -9.03
N TYR A 123 5.72 -1.96 -7.91
CA TYR A 123 7.12 -1.56 -7.84
C TYR A 123 7.74 -2.15 -6.58
N VAL A 124 8.86 -2.85 -6.73
CA VAL A 124 9.59 -3.44 -5.60
C VAL A 124 11.06 -3.12 -5.80
N ASP A 125 11.62 -2.35 -4.88
CA ASP A 125 13.05 -2.07 -4.82
C ASP A 125 13.51 -2.01 -3.36
N PRO A 126 14.39 -2.94 -2.93
CA PRO A 126 14.91 -2.96 -1.55
C PRO A 126 15.81 -1.78 -1.21
N GLU A 127 16.30 -1.02 -2.21
CA GLU A 127 17.20 0.12 -2.04
C GLU A 127 16.67 1.40 -2.71
N ALA A 128 15.35 1.56 -2.80
CA ALA A 128 14.68 2.69 -3.45
C ALA A 128 15.15 4.05 -2.90
N ARG A 129 16.09 4.70 -3.60
CA ARG A 129 16.85 5.85 -3.06
C ARG A 129 16.42 7.21 -3.59
N SER A 130 15.87 7.28 -4.82
CA SER A 130 15.40 8.53 -5.42
C SER A 130 13.97 8.39 -5.90
N VAL A 131 13.23 9.49 -5.88
CA VAL A 131 11.87 9.51 -6.41
C VAL A 131 11.88 9.43 -7.94
N GLU A 132 12.91 9.97 -8.58
CA GLU A 132 13.10 9.96 -10.02
C GLU A 132 13.28 8.53 -10.55
N ASP A 133 14.13 7.71 -9.93
CA ASP A 133 14.33 6.30 -10.34
C ASP A 133 13.02 5.50 -10.21
N ILE A 134 12.25 5.78 -9.15
CA ILE A 134 10.95 5.14 -8.92
C ILE A 134 9.95 5.58 -9.99
N LEU A 135 9.86 6.88 -10.27
CA LEU A 135 8.95 7.43 -11.27
C LEU A 135 9.33 6.99 -12.68
N ASP A 136 10.62 6.90 -13.00
CA ASP A 136 11.12 6.36 -14.27
C ASP A 136 10.65 4.92 -14.46
N ALA A 137 10.82 4.06 -13.45
CA ALA A 137 10.41 2.67 -13.51
C ALA A 137 8.88 2.51 -13.62
N ILE A 138 8.11 3.24 -12.79
CA ILE A 138 6.65 3.20 -12.81
C ILE A 138 6.12 3.71 -14.15
N CYS A 139 6.63 4.85 -14.63
CA CYS A 139 6.17 5.45 -15.87
C CYS A 139 6.53 4.59 -17.09
N PHE A 140 7.73 4.00 -17.10
CA PHE A 140 8.12 3.03 -18.13
C PHE A 140 7.16 1.83 -18.17
N ALA A 141 6.87 1.22 -17.01
CA ALA A 141 6.00 0.04 -16.94
C ALA A 141 4.55 0.33 -17.35
N LEU A 142 4.04 1.53 -17.07
CA LEU A 142 2.65 1.92 -17.31
C LEU A 142 2.45 2.71 -18.62
N ASN A 143 3.51 2.89 -19.43
CA ASN A 143 3.54 3.76 -20.60
C ASN A 143 3.00 5.17 -20.28
N LEU A 144 3.56 5.76 -19.24
CA LEU A 144 3.29 7.12 -18.77
C LEU A 144 4.53 7.99 -18.97
N ASN A 145 4.36 9.29 -18.80
CA ASN A 145 5.45 10.24 -18.63
C ASN A 145 5.23 11.04 -17.35
N TYR A 146 6.27 11.75 -16.91
CA TYR A 146 6.12 12.77 -15.89
C TYR A 146 6.94 14.00 -16.24
N ARG A 147 6.55 15.12 -15.64
CA ARG A 147 7.24 16.40 -15.78
C ARG A 147 7.35 17.10 -14.43
N PRO A 148 8.38 17.93 -14.22
CA PRO A 148 8.51 18.68 -12.97
C PRO A 148 7.38 19.71 -12.81
N ILE A 149 6.99 19.93 -11.56
CA ILE A 149 6.15 21.02 -11.07
C ILE A 149 6.86 21.73 -9.90
N LEU A 150 6.20 22.70 -9.28
CA LEU A 150 6.71 23.28 -8.04
C LEU A 150 6.77 22.17 -6.97
N ASN A 151 7.96 21.94 -6.40
CA ASN A 151 8.20 20.97 -5.33
C ASN A 151 7.84 19.50 -5.65
N GLY A 152 7.83 19.09 -6.93
CA GLY A 152 7.68 17.67 -7.28
C GLY A 152 7.36 17.42 -8.74
N PHE A 153 6.46 16.47 -9.04
CA PHE A 153 6.20 15.99 -10.39
C PHE A 153 4.72 15.80 -10.71
N ARG A 154 4.35 15.97 -11.98
CA ARG A 154 3.04 15.58 -12.51
C ARG A 154 3.18 14.42 -13.48
N ILE A 155 2.40 13.38 -13.28
CA ILE A 155 2.29 12.18 -14.10
C ILE A 155 1.18 12.36 -15.14
N GLU A 156 1.49 12.03 -16.39
CA GLU A 156 0.62 12.21 -17.56
C GLU A 156 0.72 11.00 -18.51
N GLN A 157 -0.20 10.88 -19.46
CA GLN A 157 -0.15 9.80 -20.46
C GLN A 157 1.15 9.84 -21.25
N GLY A 158 1.74 8.66 -21.48
CA GLY A 158 2.88 8.52 -22.38
C GLY A 158 2.48 8.84 -23.83
N PRO A 159 3.47 8.94 -24.74
CA PRO A 159 3.17 9.18 -26.14
C PRO A 159 2.32 8.01 -26.66
N THR A 160 1.20 8.30 -27.30
CA THR A 160 0.45 7.27 -28.02
C THR A 160 1.34 6.81 -29.18
N PRO A 161 1.68 5.50 -29.30
CA PRO A 161 2.41 5.04 -30.47
C PRO A 161 1.61 5.40 -31.72
N SER A 162 2.25 6.15 -32.63
CA SER A 162 1.64 6.51 -33.91
C SER A 162 1.32 5.22 -34.66
N SER A 163 0.05 5.03 -35.04
CA SER A 163 -0.41 3.91 -35.87
C SER A 163 0.13 3.99 -37.29
#